data_AF-A0A7S2VGV0-F1
#
_entry.id   AF-A0A7S2VGV0-F1
#
_cell.length_a   1.000
_cell.length_b   1.000
_cell.length_c   1.000
_cell.angle_alpha   90.00
_cell.angle_beta   90.00
_cell.angle_gamma   90.00
#
_symmetry.space_group_name_H-M   'P 1'
#
loop_
_entity.id
_entity.type
_entity.pdbx_description
1 polymer ?
#
loop_
_entity_poly.entity_id
_entity_poly.type
_entity_poly.pdbx_seq_one_letter_code
_entity_poly.pdbx_strand_id
1 'polypeptide(L)'
;AASGPDVLATDTVFGEVYVQQGGWGFASYHFDGAGPYISYEGGLSKTFPALDDGSQPPSRKPFEGASFDRHARTFRGVVSWNPAWQGAERWEYEMVFSSDLSAIVGGGVRWQFKSGVDAGKAKYLRFGVHLFYNRLRMGIE
;
A
#
# COMPACT_ATOMS: atom_id res chain seq x y z
N ALA A 1 -30.86 10.00 -28.46
CA ALA A 1 -29.46 9.62 -28.21
C ALA A 1 -29.41 8.96 -26.84
N ALA A 2 -29.09 7.67 -26.76
CA ALA A 2 -29.00 6.97 -25.50
C ALA A 2 -27.64 7.30 -24.85
N SER A 3 -27.69 7.94 -23.70
CA SER A 3 -26.54 8.11 -22.82
C SER A 3 -26.05 6.73 -22.41
N GLY A 4 -24.79 6.41 -22.73
CA GLY A 4 -24.15 5.18 -22.25
C GLY A 4 -24.11 5.13 -20.72
N PRO A 5 -23.82 3.96 -20.12
CA PRO A 5 -23.77 3.85 -18.66
C PRO A 5 -22.73 4.82 -18.13
N ASP A 6 -23.19 5.76 -17.33
CA ASP A 6 -22.36 6.66 -16.54
C ASP A 6 -21.63 5.78 -15.52
N VAL A 7 -20.42 5.36 -15.88
CA VAL A 7 -19.53 4.65 -14.96
C VAL A 7 -19.16 5.69 -13.93
N LEU A 8 -19.89 5.72 -12.80
CA LEU A 8 -19.69 6.68 -11.73
C LEU A 8 -18.18 6.75 -11.44
N ALA A 9 -17.57 7.87 -11.79
CA ALA A 9 -16.15 8.08 -11.57
C ALA A 9 -15.91 8.00 -10.06
N THR A 10 -15.17 6.98 -9.61
CA THR A 10 -14.81 6.89 -8.20
C THR A 10 -13.98 8.14 -7.86
N ASP A 11 -14.49 8.98 -6.97
CA ASP A 11 -13.82 10.20 -6.49
C ASP A 11 -12.99 9.94 -5.22
N THR A 12 -12.96 8.67 -4.79
CA THR A 12 -12.34 8.22 -3.55
C THR A 12 -11.63 6.88 -3.76
N VAL A 13 -10.61 6.62 -2.94
CA VAL A 13 -9.94 5.31 -2.92
C VAL A 13 -10.61 4.35 -1.93
N PHE A 14 -11.50 4.84 -1.06
CA PHE A 14 -12.18 3.99 -0.10
C PHE A 14 -13.12 2.98 -0.79
N GLY A 15 -13.07 1.73 -0.35
CA GLY A 15 -13.69 0.57 -0.99
C GLY A 15 -12.81 -0.14 -2.00
N GLU A 16 -11.67 0.45 -2.38
CA GLU A 16 -10.82 -0.05 -3.45
C GLU A 16 -9.63 -0.87 -2.93
N VAL A 17 -9.14 -1.76 -3.79
CA VAL A 17 -7.96 -2.60 -3.56
C VAL A 17 -6.94 -2.34 -4.65
N TYR A 18 -5.68 -2.16 -4.26
CA TYR A 18 -4.57 -1.96 -5.19
C TYR A 18 -3.57 -3.09 -5.04
N VAL A 19 -3.22 -3.73 -6.15
CA VAL A 19 -2.37 -4.90 -6.20
C VAL A 19 -1.13 -4.65 -7.06
N GLN A 20 -0.03 -5.27 -6.67
CA GLN A 20 1.16 -5.44 -7.50
C GLN A 20 1.15 -6.81 -8.20
N GLN A 21 2.24 -7.20 -8.89
CA GLN A 21 2.27 -8.40 -9.74
C GLN A 21 1.85 -9.71 -9.04
N GLY A 22 2.03 -9.85 -7.73
CA GLY A 22 1.57 -11.04 -6.98
C GLY A 22 0.06 -11.04 -6.63
N GLY A 23 -0.68 -9.99 -7.00
CA GLY A 23 -2.12 -9.92 -6.87
C GLY A 23 -2.61 -9.63 -5.45
N TRP A 24 -3.84 -10.07 -5.19
CA TRP A 24 -4.50 -9.89 -3.90
C TRP A 24 -3.71 -10.57 -2.77
N GLY A 25 -3.54 -9.86 -1.66
CA GLY A 25 -2.85 -10.38 -0.49
C GLY A 25 -1.35 -10.57 -0.68
N PHE A 26 -0.74 -10.06 -1.75
CA PHE A 26 0.72 -10.00 -1.96
C PHE A 26 1.23 -8.58 -1.76
N ALA A 27 1.26 -8.13 -0.50
CA ALA A 27 1.43 -6.73 -0.11
C ALA A 27 0.47 -5.79 -0.87
N SER A 28 -0.78 -6.22 -1.04
CA SER A 28 -1.84 -5.41 -1.66
C SER A 28 -2.37 -4.38 -0.66
N TYR A 29 -2.71 -3.18 -1.12
CA TYR A 29 -3.29 -2.13 -0.30
C TYR A 29 -4.82 -2.17 -0.36
N HIS A 30 -5.45 -2.12 0.80
CA HIS A 30 -6.90 -2.15 0.96
C HIS A 30 -7.32 -0.87 1.66
N PHE A 31 -8.31 -0.16 1.11
CA PHE A 31 -8.85 1.06 1.68
C PHE A 31 -10.28 0.82 2.15
N ASP A 32 -10.47 -0.11 3.08
CA ASP A 32 -11.83 -0.46 3.55
C ASP A 32 -12.44 0.62 4.47
N GLY A 33 -13.71 0.44 4.84
CA GLY A 33 -14.43 1.34 5.74
C GLY A 33 -14.03 1.23 7.23
N ALA A 34 -13.33 0.15 7.62
CA ALA A 34 -12.84 -0.05 8.98
C ALA A 34 -11.46 0.60 9.21
N GLY A 35 -10.71 0.83 8.14
CA GLY A 35 -9.41 1.48 8.11
C GLY A 35 -8.47 0.83 7.09
N PRO A 36 -7.61 1.62 6.41
CA PRO A 36 -6.74 1.06 5.39
C PRO A 36 -5.66 0.15 5.96
N TYR A 37 -5.26 -0.87 5.20
CA TYR A 37 -4.23 -1.83 5.59
C TYR A 37 -3.48 -2.42 4.39
N ILE A 38 -2.34 -3.05 4.68
CA ILE A 38 -1.60 -3.90 3.74
C ILE A 38 -1.96 -5.36 4.02
N SER A 39 -2.38 -6.10 3.00
CA SER A 39 -2.66 -7.54 3.11
C SER A 39 -1.47 -8.37 2.63
N TYR A 40 -1.12 -9.36 3.45
CA TYR A 40 -0.17 -10.44 3.18
C TYR A 40 -0.86 -11.82 3.22
N GLU A 41 -2.19 -11.87 3.08
CA GLU A 41 -3.00 -13.10 3.17
C GLU A 41 -2.81 -14.06 1.98
N GLY A 42 -2.29 -13.56 0.85
CA GLY A 42 -2.07 -14.36 -0.35
C GLY A 42 -0.93 -15.36 -0.15
N GLY A 43 -1.07 -16.58 -0.71
CA GLY A 43 -0.08 -17.65 -0.51
C GLY A 43 1.35 -17.28 -0.93
N LEU A 44 1.49 -16.47 -1.98
CA LEU A 44 2.78 -15.96 -2.45
C LEU A 44 3.46 -15.06 -1.40
N SER A 45 2.73 -14.44 -0.47
CA SER A 45 3.35 -13.57 0.55
C SER A 45 4.34 -14.28 1.46
N LYS A 46 4.27 -15.60 1.54
CA LYS A 46 5.25 -16.41 2.29
C LYS A 46 6.65 -16.37 1.67
N THR A 47 6.81 -15.84 0.45
CA THR A 47 8.12 -15.63 -0.17
C THR A 47 8.78 -14.33 0.26
N PHE A 48 8.08 -13.43 0.97
CA PHE A 48 8.72 -12.25 1.54
C PHE A 48 9.71 -12.65 2.64
N PRO A 49 10.77 -11.85 2.87
CA PRO A 49 11.66 -12.06 4.01
C PRO A 49 10.88 -12.10 5.32
N ALA A 50 11.33 -12.92 6.26
CA ALA A 50 10.82 -12.89 7.63
C ALA A 50 11.08 -11.53 8.30
N LEU A 51 10.34 -11.25 9.37
CA LEU A 51 10.65 -10.19 10.32
C LEU A 51 11.95 -10.55 11.07
N ASP A 52 12.50 -9.59 11.81
CA ASP A 52 13.82 -9.73 12.42
C ASP A 52 13.89 -10.81 13.53
N ASP A 53 12.76 -11.26 14.05
CA ASP A 53 12.67 -12.40 14.98
C ASP A 53 12.49 -13.76 14.27
N GLY A 54 12.44 -13.77 12.94
CA GLY A 54 12.22 -14.96 12.12
C GLY A 54 10.74 -15.29 11.85
N SER A 55 9.79 -14.56 12.43
CA SER A 55 8.37 -14.73 12.12
C SER A 55 8.00 -14.18 10.74
N GLN A 56 6.89 -14.66 10.16
CA GLN A 56 6.35 -14.12 8.91
C GLN A 56 5.59 -12.82 9.16
N PRO A 57 5.47 -11.91 8.17
CA PRO A 57 4.59 -10.76 8.30
C PRO A 57 3.15 -11.22 8.62
N PRO A 58 2.41 -10.45 9.44
CA PRO A 58 1.04 -10.79 9.79
C PRO A 58 0.16 -10.71 8.54
N SER A 59 -0.97 -11.45 8.56
CA SER A 59 -1.94 -11.48 7.46
C SER A 59 -2.38 -10.08 7.03
N ARG A 60 -2.60 -9.18 7.98
CA ARG A 60 -2.97 -7.78 7.71
C ARG A 60 -2.14 -6.85 8.57
N LYS A 61 -1.70 -5.74 7.98
CA LYS A 61 -0.94 -4.70 8.67
C LYS A 61 -1.64 -3.34 8.50
N PRO A 62 -2.27 -2.79 9.55
CA PRO A 62 -3.03 -1.56 9.44
C PRO A 62 -2.12 -0.34 9.21
N PHE A 63 -2.66 0.68 8.54
CA PHE A 63 -2.07 2.00 8.50
C PHE A 63 -2.53 2.84 9.69
N GLU A 64 -1.57 3.42 10.41
CA GLU A 64 -1.76 4.39 11.48
C GLU A 64 -1.74 5.82 10.90
N GLY A 65 -2.55 6.73 11.47
CA GLY A 65 -2.61 8.13 11.01
C GLY A 65 -3.04 8.29 9.55
N ALA A 66 -3.84 7.34 9.06
CA ALA A 66 -4.30 7.27 7.68
C ALA A 66 -5.15 8.49 7.27
N SER A 67 -4.85 9.09 6.12
CA SER A 67 -5.62 10.20 5.55
C SER A 67 -5.60 10.16 4.03
N PHE A 68 -6.69 10.60 3.40
CA PHE A 68 -6.78 10.73 1.95
C PHE A 68 -7.23 12.15 1.57
N ASP A 69 -6.37 12.86 0.85
CA ASP A 69 -6.68 14.14 0.22
C ASP A 69 -7.21 13.88 -1.20
N ARG A 70 -8.50 14.15 -1.41
CA ARG A 70 -9.18 13.93 -2.70
C ARG A 70 -8.68 14.87 -3.79
N HIS A 71 -8.35 16.12 -3.44
CA HIS A 71 -7.89 17.11 -4.42
C HIS A 71 -6.49 16.78 -4.92
N ALA A 72 -5.61 16.40 -3.99
CA ALA A 72 -4.26 15.95 -4.33
C ALA A 72 -4.22 14.49 -4.81
N ARG A 73 -5.34 13.75 -4.71
CA ARG A 73 -5.41 12.28 -4.91
C ARG A 73 -4.28 11.57 -4.18
N THR A 74 -4.07 11.92 -2.92
CA THR A 74 -2.91 11.47 -2.15
C THR A 74 -3.35 10.84 -0.85
N PHE A 75 -2.97 9.57 -0.66
CA PHE A 75 -3.06 8.89 0.62
C PHE A 75 -1.76 9.03 1.40
N ARG A 76 -1.86 9.24 2.72
CA ARG A 76 -0.73 9.17 3.65
C ARG A 76 -1.07 8.28 4.82
N GLY A 77 -0.09 7.49 5.25
CA GLY A 77 -0.25 6.59 6.38
C GLY A 77 1.09 6.00 6.83
N VAL A 78 1.08 5.39 8.00
CA VAL A 78 2.28 4.82 8.62
C VAL A 78 2.04 3.36 8.94
N VAL A 79 3.06 2.52 8.76
CA VAL A 79 3.08 1.16 9.27
C VAL A 79 4.21 1.02 10.28
N SER A 80 3.86 0.64 11.51
CA SER A 80 4.81 0.39 12.60
C SER A 80 5.11 -1.11 12.71
N TRP A 81 6.37 -1.52 12.62
CA TRP A 81 6.81 -2.92 12.69
C TRP A 81 7.40 -3.25 14.07
N ASN A 82 6.78 -4.21 14.74
CA ASN A 82 7.30 -4.81 15.96
C ASN A 82 6.92 -6.31 15.94
N PRO A 83 7.87 -7.23 15.76
CA PRO A 83 9.31 -6.99 15.53
C PRO A 83 9.57 -6.21 14.23
N ALA A 84 10.74 -5.57 14.14
CA ALA A 84 11.17 -4.82 12.97
C ALA A 84 11.22 -5.72 11.72
N TRP A 85 11.16 -5.11 10.53
CA TRP A 85 11.30 -5.84 9.28
C TRP A 85 12.52 -5.39 8.50
N GLN A 86 13.52 -6.26 8.42
CA GLN A 86 14.82 -5.97 7.82
C GLN A 86 15.46 -4.73 8.47
N GLY A 87 15.41 -4.66 9.81
CA GLY A 87 15.94 -3.56 10.62
C GLY A 87 15.08 -2.28 10.67
N ALA A 88 14.02 -2.18 9.86
CA ALA A 88 13.13 -1.02 9.87
C ALA A 88 11.95 -1.24 10.82
N GLU A 89 11.77 -0.32 11.77
CA GLU A 89 10.67 -0.32 12.75
C GLU A 89 9.46 0.46 12.23
N ARG A 90 9.61 1.28 11.18
CA ARG A 90 8.53 2.13 10.69
C ARG A 90 8.65 2.43 9.20
N TRP A 91 7.54 2.30 8.48
CA TRP A 91 7.42 2.69 7.09
C TRP A 91 6.40 3.82 6.95
N GLU A 92 6.78 4.90 6.29
CA GLU A 92 5.91 6.04 6.02
C GLU A 92 5.54 6.07 4.54
N TYR A 93 4.25 6.12 4.27
CA TYR A 93 3.69 6.04 2.94
C TYR A 93 3.11 7.38 2.50
N GLU A 94 3.44 7.75 1.28
CA GLU A 94 2.71 8.72 0.47
C GLU A 94 2.38 8.04 -0.86
N MET A 95 1.09 7.88 -1.16
CA MET A 95 0.62 7.25 -2.39
C MET A 95 -0.17 8.26 -3.19
N VAL A 96 0.35 8.65 -4.36
CA VAL A 96 -0.34 9.55 -5.30
C VAL A 96 -1.02 8.70 -6.36
N PHE A 97 -2.32 8.87 -6.52
CA PHE A 97 -3.14 8.11 -7.46
C PHE A 97 -3.30 8.84 -8.79
N SER A 98 -3.48 8.07 -9.88
CA SER A 98 -3.82 8.58 -11.20
C SER A 98 -5.13 9.37 -11.17
N SER A 99 -5.39 10.20 -12.19
CA SER A 99 -6.59 11.05 -12.24
C SER A 99 -7.91 10.28 -12.18
N ASP A 100 -7.91 9.02 -12.61
CA ASP A 100 -9.03 8.08 -12.61
C ASP A 100 -8.98 7.06 -11.44
N LEU A 101 -8.05 7.25 -10.51
CA LEU A 101 -7.76 6.37 -9.37
C LEU A 101 -7.56 4.90 -9.77
N SER A 102 -7.11 4.62 -11.00
CA SER A 102 -6.85 3.24 -11.45
C SER A 102 -5.47 2.72 -11.09
N ALA A 103 -4.53 3.58 -10.69
CA ALA A 103 -3.18 3.18 -10.32
C ALA A 103 -2.55 4.12 -9.28
N ILE A 104 -1.53 3.63 -8.58
CA ILE A 104 -0.63 4.48 -7.77
C ILE A 104 0.55 4.86 -8.66
N VAL A 105 0.68 6.15 -8.95
CA VAL A 105 1.60 6.69 -9.97
C VAL A 105 2.69 7.57 -9.39
N GLY A 106 2.66 7.86 -8.08
CA GLY A 106 3.67 8.70 -7.43
C GLY A 106 3.70 8.59 -5.92
N GLY A 107 4.57 9.40 -5.31
CA GLY A 107 4.94 9.27 -3.91
C GLY A 107 5.89 8.09 -3.68
N GLY A 108 5.92 7.58 -2.45
CA GLY A 108 6.78 6.46 -2.09
C GLY A 108 6.69 6.02 -0.64
N VAL A 109 7.58 5.09 -0.29
CA VAL A 109 7.69 4.46 1.02
C VAL A 109 9.05 4.80 1.60
N ARG A 110 9.07 5.52 2.71
CA ARG A 110 10.29 5.84 3.48
C ARG A 110 10.42 4.88 4.64
N TRP A 111 11.55 4.19 4.71
CA TRP A 111 11.87 3.25 5.77
C TRP A 111 12.67 3.98 6.84
N GLN A 112 12.20 3.88 8.09
CA GLN A 112 12.88 4.40 9.26
C GLN A 112 13.43 3.23 10.08
N PHE A 113 14.73 3.27 10.29
CA PHE A 113 15.49 2.29 11.05
C PHE A 113 15.70 2.82 12.46
N LYS A 114 15.85 1.92 13.43
CA LYS A 114 16.15 2.31 14.82
C LYS A 114 17.43 3.14 14.88
N SER A 115 17.47 4.08 15.83
CA SER A 115 18.71 4.75 16.20
C SER A 115 19.76 3.71 16.66
N GLY A 116 20.88 3.62 15.93
CA GLY A 116 21.91 2.59 16.08
C GLY A 116 22.83 2.49 14.87
N VAL A 117 23.31 1.28 14.55
CA VAL A 117 24.30 1.01 13.47
C VAL A 117 23.88 1.54 12.09
N ASP A 118 22.56 1.68 11.86
CA ASP A 118 21.98 2.19 10.61
C ASP A 118 21.32 3.57 10.74
N ALA A 119 21.54 4.29 11.86
CA ALA A 119 21.06 5.66 12.05
C ALA A 119 21.58 6.56 10.91
N GLY A 120 20.70 6.93 10.00
CA GLY A 120 21.02 7.76 8.82
C GLY A 120 20.88 7.04 7.47
N LYS A 121 20.72 5.71 7.45
CA LYS A 121 20.34 5.00 6.22
C LYS A 121 18.85 5.18 5.99
N ALA A 122 18.45 6.07 5.09
CA ALA A 122 17.08 6.14 4.62
C ALA A 122 16.93 5.31 3.34
N LYS A 123 16.09 4.27 3.38
CA LYS A 123 15.65 3.57 2.17
C LYS A 123 14.34 4.21 1.70
N TYR A 124 14.29 4.60 0.44
CA TYR A 124 13.11 5.16 -0.18
C TYR A 124 12.76 4.40 -1.46
N LEU A 125 11.57 3.82 -1.49
CA LEU A 125 11.00 3.17 -2.67
C LEU A 125 9.94 4.09 -3.28
N ARG A 126 9.91 4.23 -4.60
CA ARG A 126 9.07 5.20 -5.29
C ARG A 126 8.01 4.46 -6.09
N PHE A 127 6.75 4.85 -5.95
CA PHE A 127 5.68 4.32 -6.79
C PHE A 127 5.84 4.79 -8.24
N GLY A 128 5.53 3.92 -9.20
CA GLY A 128 5.75 4.16 -10.63
C GLY A 128 7.20 4.01 -11.10
N VAL A 129 8.14 3.68 -10.20
CA VAL A 129 9.56 3.43 -10.55
C VAL A 129 10.04 2.11 -9.97
N HIS A 130 9.94 1.96 -8.64
CA HIS A 130 10.34 0.76 -7.92
C HIS A 130 9.14 -0.15 -7.61
N LEU A 131 7.96 0.45 -7.40
CA LEU A 131 6.73 -0.22 -6.99
C LEU A 131 5.61 0.13 -7.98
N PHE A 132 4.95 -0.88 -8.54
CA PHE A 132 3.87 -0.69 -9.52
C PHE A 132 2.59 -1.33 -9.01
N TYR A 133 1.54 -0.52 -8.86
CA TYR A 133 0.27 -0.94 -8.28
C TYR A 133 -0.88 -0.44 -9.13
N ASN A 134 -1.83 -1.34 -9.43
CA ASN A 134 -3.07 -1.03 -10.13
C ASN A 134 -4.27 -1.42 -9.28
N ARG A 135 -5.37 -0.69 -9.45
CA ARG A 135 -6.65 -1.02 -8.84
C ARG A 135 -7.09 -2.40 -9.36
N LEU A 136 -7.37 -3.30 -8.43
CA LEU A 136 -7.91 -4.61 -8.73
C LEU A 136 -9.34 -4.44 -9.25
N ARG A 137 -9.56 -4.78 -10.52
CA ARG A 137 -10.91 -4.89 -11.06
C ARG A 137 -11.39 -6.32 -10.86
N MET A 138 -12.40 -6.50 -10.00
CA MET A 138 -13.10 -7.77 -9.90
C MET A 138 -14.03 -7.88 -11.11
N GLY A 139 -13.57 -8.57 -12.15
CA GLY A 139 -14.41 -8.93 -13.29
C GLY A 139 -15.15 -10.24 -13.01
N ILE A 140 -16.48 -10.20 -13.09
CA ILE A 140 -17.22 -11.35 -13.60
C ILE A 140 -16.99 -11.29 -15.11
N GLU A 141 -16.18 -12.20 -15.64
CA GLU A 141 -16.28 -12.60 -17.05
C GLU A 141 -17.18 -13.85 -17.15
#